data_AF-A0A8T3NIE3-F1
#
_entry.id   AF-A0A8T3NIE3-F1
#
_cell.length_a   1.000
_cell.length_b   1.000
_cell.length_c   1.000
_cell.angle_alpha   90.00
_cell.angle_beta   90.00
_cell.angle_gamma   90.00
#
_symmetry.space_group_name_H-M   'P 1'
#
loop_
_entity.id
_entity.type
_entity.pdbx_description
1 polymer ?
#
loop_
_entity_poly.entity_id
_entity_poly.type
_entity_poly.pdbx_seq_one_letter_code
_entity_poly.pdbx_strand_id
1 'polypeptide(L)'
;SSANALGLAQVIPSTGREVTRSLGRPDLRTGDFYRPIISVELGTAYLASQVQAFGGRTYPALAAYNAGGGPVWGWLRDFGGGDSDLFAAQIPYDETNHYVHVVYENERLYRRLYGG
;
A
#
# COMPACT_ATOMS: atom_id res chain seq x y z
N SER A 1 -16.41 4.40 2.64
CA SER A 1 -16.60 4.79 1.23
C SER A 1 -15.33 4.39 0.49
N SER A 2 -15.37 3.29 -0.27
CA SER A 2 -14.20 2.82 -1.00
C SER A 2 -13.87 3.81 -2.10
N ALA A 3 -12.69 4.43 -2.04
CA ALA A 3 -12.15 5.17 -3.17
C ALA A 3 -11.99 4.15 -4.30
N ASN A 4 -12.89 4.22 -5.30
CA ASN A 4 -13.10 3.29 -6.40
C ASN A 4 -11.80 2.63 -6.95
N ALA A 5 -11.32 1.59 -6.27
CA ALA A 5 -10.00 1.00 -6.46
C ALA A 5 -10.02 0.02 -7.64
N LEU A 6 -8.97 0.02 -8.46
CA LEU A 6 -8.97 -0.67 -9.75
C LEU A 6 -7.97 -1.83 -9.81
N GLY A 7 -8.39 -2.93 -10.45
CA GLY A 7 -7.52 -4.06 -10.77
C GLY A 7 -7.10 -4.92 -9.58
N LEU A 8 -6.18 -5.86 -9.85
CA LEU A 8 -5.66 -6.82 -8.87
C LEU A 8 -5.00 -6.15 -7.66
N ALA A 9 -4.25 -5.07 -7.90
CA ALA A 9 -3.54 -4.35 -6.84
C ALA A 9 -4.40 -3.27 -6.16
N GLN A 10 -5.70 -3.16 -6.51
CA GLN A 10 -6.64 -2.21 -5.92
C GLN A 10 -6.09 -0.77 -5.88
N VAL A 11 -5.56 -0.29 -7.00
CA VAL A 11 -4.93 1.03 -7.07
C VAL A 11 -5.99 2.12 -7.20
N ILE A 12 -5.94 3.14 -6.34
CA ILE A 12 -6.82 4.32 -6.43
C ILE A 12 -6.47 5.12 -7.70
N PRO A 13 -7.45 5.56 -8.52
CA PRO A 13 -7.18 6.20 -9.81
C PRO A 13 -6.32 7.47 -9.78
N SER A 14 -6.38 8.27 -8.71
CA SER A 14 -5.52 9.44 -8.53
C SER A 14 -4.07 9.01 -8.31
N THR A 15 -3.86 8.08 -7.37
CA THR A 15 -2.56 7.46 -7.08
C THR A 15 -1.96 6.79 -8.31
N GLY A 16 -2.75 5.97 -9.02
CA GLY A 16 -2.27 5.29 -10.21
C GLY A 16 -1.81 6.26 -11.29
N ARG A 17 -2.44 7.44 -11.41
CA ARG A 17 -2.00 8.49 -12.36
C ARG A 17 -0.70 9.19 -11.94
N GLU A 18 -0.40 9.25 -10.66
CA GLU A 18 0.91 9.75 -10.19
C GLU A 18 2.00 8.71 -10.48
N VAL A 19 1.71 7.44 -10.21
CA VAL A 19 2.61 6.31 -10.46
C VAL A 19 2.89 6.13 -11.95
N THR A 20 1.89 6.26 -12.83
CA THR A 20 2.13 6.15 -14.28
C THR A 20 3.09 7.22 -14.79
N ARG A 21 3.05 8.44 -14.22
CA ARG A 21 4.00 9.50 -14.55
C ARG A 21 5.41 9.19 -14.05
N SER A 22 5.55 8.69 -12.82
CA SER A 22 6.87 8.32 -12.28
C SER A 22 7.50 7.16 -13.04
N LEU A 23 6.69 6.27 -13.62
CA LEU A 23 7.13 5.17 -14.50
C LEU A 23 7.40 5.60 -15.95
N GLY A 24 7.20 6.87 -16.32
CA GLY A 24 7.39 7.33 -17.69
C GLY A 24 6.32 6.83 -18.68
N ARG A 25 5.13 6.49 -18.17
CA ARG A 25 3.99 5.96 -18.95
C ARG A 25 2.73 6.82 -18.82
N PRO A 26 2.80 8.13 -19.13
CA PRO A 26 1.70 9.07 -18.92
C PRO A 26 0.48 8.80 -19.80
N ASP A 27 0.60 7.95 -20.82
CA ASP A 27 -0.43 7.55 -21.78
C ASP A 27 -1.39 6.48 -21.23
N LEU A 28 -1.01 5.78 -20.16
CA LEU A 28 -1.86 4.78 -19.51
C LEU A 28 -3.16 5.40 -18.98
N ARG A 29 -4.29 4.76 -19.32
CA ARG A 29 -5.62 5.19 -18.89
C ARG A 29 -6.06 4.36 -17.69
N THR A 30 -7.03 4.86 -16.93
CA THR A 30 -7.58 4.13 -15.77
C THR A 30 -8.13 2.75 -16.14
N GLY A 31 -8.67 2.59 -17.35
CA GLY A 31 -9.12 1.28 -17.87
C GLY A 31 -7.98 0.26 -18.01
N ASP A 32 -6.75 0.70 -18.26
CA ASP A 32 -5.59 -0.19 -18.33
C ASP A 32 -5.22 -0.80 -16.97
N PHE A 33 -5.66 -0.21 -15.86
CA PHE A 33 -5.31 -0.67 -14.52
C PHE A 33 -5.95 -2.03 -14.19
N TYR A 34 -6.97 -2.44 -14.96
CA TYR A 34 -7.57 -3.77 -14.89
C TYR A 34 -6.75 -4.85 -15.60
N ARG A 35 -5.78 -4.48 -16.46
CA ARG A 35 -4.89 -5.45 -17.10
C ARG A 35 -3.94 -6.00 -16.04
N PRO A 36 -3.88 -7.33 -15.80
CA PRO A 36 -3.13 -7.91 -14.69
C PRO A 36 -1.67 -7.42 -14.58
N ILE A 37 -0.95 -7.41 -15.71
CA ILE A 37 0.45 -6.97 -15.73
C ILE A 37 0.62 -5.50 -15.34
N ILE A 38 -0.28 -4.64 -15.81
CA ILE A 38 -0.28 -3.20 -15.48
C ILE A 38 -0.67 -3.00 -14.02
N SER A 39 -1.66 -3.75 -13.54
CA SER A 39 -2.10 -3.67 -12.15
C SER A 39 -0.97 -4.00 -11.18
N VAL A 40 -0.23 -5.08 -11.44
CA VAL A 40 0.92 -5.48 -10.62
C VAL A 40 2.05 -4.46 -10.72
N GLU A 41 2.38 -3.97 -11.91
CA GLU A 41 3.41 -2.94 -12.12
C GLU A 41 3.10 -1.65 -11.34
N LEU A 42 1.87 -1.14 -11.45
CA LEU A 42 1.44 0.05 -10.73
C LEU A 42 1.39 -0.18 -9.21
N GLY A 43 0.86 -1.31 -8.78
CA GLY A 43 0.78 -1.67 -7.36
C GLY A 43 2.16 -1.80 -6.72
N THR A 44 3.09 -2.48 -7.39
CA THR A 44 4.47 -2.65 -6.88
C THR A 44 5.23 -1.34 -6.86
N ALA A 45 5.11 -0.51 -7.90
CA ALA A 45 5.72 0.82 -7.92
C ALA A 45 5.16 1.73 -6.82
N TYR A 46 3.85 1.69 -6.57
CA TYR A 46 3.24 2.45 -5.48
C TYR A 46 3.66 1.93 -4.11
N LEU A 47 3.69 0.61 -3.91
CA LEU A 47 4.16 0.01 -2.67
C LEU A 47 5.62 0.39 -2.38
N ALA A 48 6.49 0.35 -3.40
CA ALA A 48 7.88 0.76 -3.27
C ALA A 48 8.02 2.23 -2.84
N SER A 49 7.19 3.13 -3.39
CA SER A 49 7.22 4.53 -2.99
C SER A 49 6.76 4.74 -1.55
N GLN A 50 5.78 3.96 -1.07
CA GLN A 50 5.37 3.99 0.33
C GLN A 50 6.48 3.47 1.25
N VAL A 51 7.10 2.33 0.91
CA VAL A 51 8.22 1.78 1.69
C VAL A 51 9.37 2.79 1.79
N GLN A 52 9.68 3.50 0.70
CA GLN A 52 10.68 4.56 0.70
C GLN A 52 10.26 5.74 1.58
N ALA A 53 9.01 6.22 1.44
CA ALA A 53 8.49 7.35 2.21
C ALA A 53 8.53 7.11 3.72
N PHE A 54 8.27 5.87 4.15
CA PHE A 54 8.27 5.49 5.56
C PHE A 54 9.60 4.89 6.04
N GLY A 55 10.70 5.12 5.32
CA GLY A 55 12.05 4.75 5.76
C GLY A 55 12.25 3.24 5.94
N GLY A 56 11.61 2.43 5.10
CA GLY A 56 11.69 0.97 5.16
C GLY A 56 10.73 0.30 6.16
N ARG A 57 9.92 1.09 6.90
CA ARG A 57 8.97 0.54 7.88
C ARG A 57 7.76 -0.06 7.18
N THR A 58 7.68 -1.38 7.18
CA THR A 58 6.69 -2.13 6.39
C THR A 58 5.25 -1.84 6.80
N TYR A 59 4.89 -1.87 8.08
CA TYR A 59 3.48 -1.67 8.47
C TYR A 59 2.96 -0.25 8.24
N PRO A 60 3.71 0.83 8.54
CA PRO A 60 3.32 2.16 8.11
C PRO A 60 3.18 2.28 6.59
N ALA A 61 4.08 1.67 5.82
CA ALA A 61 4.00 1.68 4.36
C ALA A 61 2.75 0.95 3.83
N LEU A 62 2.40 -0.22 4.39
CA LEU A 62 1.18 -0.95 4.04
C LEU A 62 -0.08 -0.18 4.45
N ALA A 63 -0.07 0.43 5.63
CA ALA A 63 -1.16 1.29 6.07
C ALA A 63 -1.34 2.48 5.12
N ALA A 64 -0.24 3.09 4.65
CA ALA A 64 -0.27 4.22 3.73
C ALA A 64 -0.69 3.82 2.31
N TYR A 65 -0.39 2.58 1.90
CA TYR A 65 -0.90 2.02 0.66
C TYR A 65 -2.44 2.02 0.65
N ASN A 66 -3.07 1.65 1.77
CA ASN A 66 -4.52 1.56 1.90
C ASN A 66 -5.19 2.89 2.29
N ALA A 67 -4.70 3.59 3.31
CA ALA A 67 -5.30 4.79 3.89
C ALA A 67 -4.74 6.12 3.33
N GLY A 68 -3.65 6.07 2.57
CA GLY A 68 -2.86 7.23 2.17
C GLY A 68 -1.84 7.66 3.24
N GLY A 69 -0.77 8.33 2.81
CA GLY A 69 0.34 8.72 3.70
C GLY A 69 -0.02 9.79 4.74
N GLY A 70 -0.97 10.70 4.43
CA GLY A 70 -1.36 11.80 5.31
C GLY A 70 -1.83 11.33 6.70
N PRO A 71 -2.87 10.48 6.79
CA PRO A 71 -3.31 9.89 8.04
C PRO A 71 -2.20 9.14 8.78
N VAL A 72 -1.41 8.34 8.07
CA VAL A 72 -0.36 7.48 8.65
C VAL A 72 0.76 8.29 9.30
N TRP A 73 1.18 9.40 8.69
CA TRP A 73 2.14 10.31 9.33
C TRP A 73 1.61 10.90 10.64
N GLY A 74 0.30 11.20 10.69
CA GLY A 74 -0.39 11.61 11.91
C GLY A 74 -0.31 10.53 13.00
N TRP A 75 -0.68 9.30 12.66
CA TRP A 75 -0.63 8.17 13.60
C TRP A 75 0.77 7.88 14.13
N LEU A 76 1.79 7.94 13.25
CA LEU A 76 3.18 7.75 13.67
C LEU A 76 3.65 8.78 14.69
N ARG A 77 3.26 10.04 14.49
CA ARG A 77 3.54 11.13 15.43
C ARG A 77 2.84 10.88 16.77
N ASP A 78 1.59 10.44 16.72
CA ASP A 78 0.77 10.28 17.92
C ASP A 78 1.16 9.02 18.74
N PHE A 79 1.67 7.96 18.10
CA PHE A 79 2.06 6.70 18.75
C PHE A 79 3.54 6.60 19.15
N GLY A 80 4.32 7.66 18.96
CA GLY A 80 5.74 7.69 19.35
C GLY A 80 6.68 6.86 18.47
N GLY A 81 6.18 6.31 17.36
CA GLY A 81 6.96 5.85 16.20
C GLY A 81 8.00 4.75 16.43
N GLY A 82 8.12 4.11 17.60
CA GLY A 82 9.22 3.18 17.89
C GLY A 82 8.96 1.72 17.51
N ASP A 83 7.72 1.25 17.67
CA ASP A 83 7.37 -0.16 17.54
C ASP A 83 6.33 -0.36 16.42
N SER A 84 6.66 -1.23 15.46
CA SER A 84 5.79 -1.51 14.32
C SER A 84 4.58 -2.34 14.75
N ASP A 85 4.74 -3.35 15.60
CA ASP A 85 3.61 -4.17 16.07
C ASP A 85 2.62 -3.32 16.88
N LEU A 86 3.16 -2.44 17.73
CA LEU A 86 2.36 -1.46 18.47
C LEU A 86 1.67 -0.45 17.55
N PHE A 87 2.32 -0.02 16.46
CA PHE A 87 1.70 0.83 15.45
C PHE A 87 0.52 0.12 14.79
N ALA A 88 0.71 -1.12 14.34
CA ALA A 88 -0.34 -1.90 13.67
C ALA A 88 -1.57 -2.08 14.57
N ALA A 89 -1.36 -2.37 15.86
CA ALA A 89 -2.43 -2.55 16.84
C ALA A 89 -3.23 -1.26 17.13
N GLN A 90 -2.68 -0.08 16.83
CA GLN A 90 -3.30 1.21 17.10
C GLN A 90 -3.85 1.90 15.86
N ILE A 91 -3.78 1.28 14.67
CA ILE A 91 -4.36 1.84 13.44
C ILE A 91 -5.87 2.09 13.67
N PRO A 92 -6.34 3.34 13.61
CA PRO A 92 -7.71 3.69 14.01
C PRO A 92 -8.75 3.40 12.93
N TYR A 93 -8.32 3.10 11.70
CA TYR A 93 -9.20 2.76 10.60
C TYR A 93 -9.32 1.24 10.53
N ASP A 94 -10.50 0.71 10.85
CA ASP A 94 -10.76 -0.74 10.88
C ASP A 94 -10.40 -1.43 9.55
N GLU A 95 -10.75 -0.80 8.42
CA GLU A 95 -10.41 -1.30 7.08
C GLU A 95 -8.89 -1.40 6.87
N THR A 96 -8.15 -0.39 7.31
CA THR A 96 -6.69 -0.33 7.18
C THR A 96 -6.00 -1.29 8.13
N ASN A 97 -6.48 -1.40 9.36
CA ASN A 97 -5.97 -2.38 10.34
C ASN A 97 -6.15 -3.80 9.80
N HIS A 98 -7.35 -4.14 9.33
CA HIS A 98 -7.64 -5.43 8.71
C HIS A 98 -6.76 -5.68 7.47
N TYR A 99 -6.62 -4.70 6.58
CA TYR A 99 -5.76 -4.79 5.40
C TYR A 99 -4.31 -5.13 5.76
N VAL A 100 -3.71 -4.43 6.73
CA VAL A 100 -2.33 -4.68 7.17
C VAL A 100 -2.18 -6.10 7.73
N HIS A 101 -3.13 -6.56 8.55
CA HIS A 101 -3.12 -7.92 9.09
C HIS A 101 -3.19 -8.99 8.00
N VAL A 102 -4.14 -8.87 7.07
CA VAL A 102 -4.31 -9.84 5.97
C VAL A 102 -3.07 -9.90 5.07
N VAL A 103 -2.47 -8.75 4.74
CA VAL A 103 -1.25 -8.70 3.92
C VAL A 103 -0.09 -9.38 4.65
N TYR A 104 0.09 -9.13 5.94
CA TYR A 104 1.14 -9.75 6.74
C TYR A 104 0.98 -11.27 6.84
N GLU A 105 -0.23 -11.77 7.10
CA GLU A 105 -0.50 -13.21 7.15
C GLU A 105 -0.22 -13.89 5.80
N ASN A 106 -0.68 -13.27 4.72
CA ASN A 106 -0.42 -13.77 3.37
C ASN A 106 1.07 -13.74 3.04
N GLU A 107 1.79 -12.68 3.39
CA GLU A 107 3.23 -12.56 3.18
C GLU A 107 4.00 -13.69 3.86
N ARG A 108 3.67 -14.01 5.12
CA ARG A 108 4.24 -15.16 5.83
C ARG A 108 3.92 -16.49 5.15
N LEU A 109 2.70 -16.67 4.66
CA LEU A 109 2.30 -17.88 3.93
C LEU A 109 3.07 -18.01 2.61
N TYR A 110 3.16 -16.94 1.81
CA TYR A 110 3.94 -16.92 0.58
C TYR A 110 5.41 -17.19 0.84
N ARG A 111 5.99 -16.61 1.90
CA ARG A 111 7.38 -16.86 2.29
C ARG A 111 7.59 -18.32 2.72
N ARG A 112 6.61 -18.95 3.36
CA ARG A 112 6.67 -20.40 3.67
C ARG A 112 6.61 -21.27 2.42
N LEU A 113 5.77 -20.91 1.44
CA LEU A 113 5.56 -21.70 0.23
C LEU A 113 6.70 -21.56 -0.79
N TYR A 114 7.30 -20.36 -0.87
CA TYR A 114 8.23 -19.99 -1.94
C TYR A 114 9.59 -19.48 -1.44
N GLY A 115 9.80 -19.36 -0.13
CA GLY A 115 10.94 -18.64 0.44
C GLY A 115 12.27 -19.39 0.48
N GLY A 116 12.28 -20.73 0.41
CA GLY A 116 13.50 -21.54 0.46
C GLY A 116 14.19 -21.54 1.82
#